data_AF-A0A6N9L8X4-F1
#
_entry.id   AF-A0A6N9L8X4-F1
#
_cell.length_a   1.000
_cell.length_b   1.000
_cell.length_c   1.000
_cell.angle_alpha   90.00
_cell.angle_beta   90.00
_cell.angle_gamma   90.00
#
_symmetry.space_group_name_H-M   'P 1'
#
loop_
_entity.id
_entity.type
_entity.pdbx_description
1 polymer ?
#
loop_
_entity_poly.entity_id
_entity_poly.type
_entity_poly.pdbx_seq_one_letter_code
_entity_poly.pdbx_strand_id
1 'polypeptide(L)' 'MELIKEYSVPKELTAPLLNAMIEKILIHEATTNEDNERIQEIEIYYRFIGKVD' A
#
# COMPACT_ATOMS: atom_id res chain seq x y z
N MET A 1 26.38 5.41 17.99
CA MET A 1 25.20 4.60 18.39
C MET A 1 24.29 4.50 17.18
N GLU A 2 24.67 3.64 16.24
CA GLU A 2 24.07 3.45 14.91
C GLU A 2 23.11 2.26 14.93
N LEU A 3 21.87 2.45 15.38
CA LEU A 3 20.85 1.38 15.35
C LEU A 3 19.48 1.85 14.83
N ILE A 4 19.39 3.04 14.22
CA ILE A 4 18.12 3.62 13.72
C ILE A 4 18.11 3.79 12.19
N LYS A 5 19.28 3.83 11.53
CA LYS A 5 19.36 4.08 10.08
C LYS A 5 19.11 2.86 9.20
N GLU A 6 19.15 1.65 9.73
CA GLU A 6 19.07 0.42 8.91
C GLU A 6 17.64 -0.02 8.57
N TYR A 7 16.62 0.59 9.18
CA TYR A 7 15.21 0.25 8.94
C TYR A 7 14.44 1.33 8.16
N SER A 8 15.09 2.41 7.72
CA SER A 8 14.39 3.53 7.08
C SER A 8 13.92 3.28 5.65
N VAL A 9 14.42 2.26 4.96
CA VAL A 9 13.84 1.79 3.70
C VAL A 9 14.14 0.30 3.56
N PRO A 10 13.17 -0.61 3.72
CA PRO A 10 13.35 -1.99 3.28
C PRO A 10 13.70 -1.96 1.80
N LYS A 11 14.90 -2.42 1.44
CA LYS A 11 15.40 -2.44 0.06
C LYS A 11 14.50 -3.25 -0.88
N GLU A 12 13.63 -4.10 -0.30
CA GLU A 12 12.55 -4.80 -0.97
C GLU A 12 11.29 -4.80 -0.08
N LEU A 13 10.22 -4.16 -0.57
CA LEU A 13 8.88 -4.34 -0.03
C LEU A 13 8.40 -5.74 -0.39
N THR A 14 8.71 -6.72 0.45
CA THR A 14 8.18 -8.09 0.26
C THR A 14 6.66 -8.08 0.44
N ALA A 15 5.92 -8.89 -0.33
CA ALA A 15 4.46 -8.95 -0.24
C ALA A 15 3.92 -9.16 1.20
N PRO A 16 4.56 -9.99 2.06
CA PRO A 16 4.15 -10.10 3.47
C PRO A 16 4.32 -8.80 4.27
N LEU A 17 5.43 -8.07 4.05
CA LEU A 17 5.68 -6.80 4.73
C LEU A 17 4.70 -5.71 4.27
N LEU A 18 4.43 -5.65 2.95
CA LEU A 18 3.45 -4.73 2.38
C LEU A 18 2.05 -4.97 2.97
N ASN A 19 1.62 -6.23 3.05
CA ASN A 19 0.34 -6.62 3.63
C ASN A 19 0.24 -6.23 5.11
N ALA A 20 1.34 -6.38 5.88
CA ALA A 20 1.39 -5.99 7.28
C ALA A 20 1.29 -4.46 7.50
N MET A 21 1.60 -3.67 6.47
CA MET A 21 1.53 -2.20 6.50
C MET A 21 0.19 -1.63 6.04
N ILE A 22 -0.75 -2.46 5.56
CA ILE A 22 -2.07 -2.01 5.12
C ILE A 22 -2.88 -1.54 6.33
N GLU A 23 -3.33 -0.29 6.28
CA GLU A 23 -4.27 0.29 7.25
C GLU A 23 -5.70 -0.11 6.93
N LYS A 24 -6.13 0.10 5.67
CA LYS A 24 -7.45 -0.27 5.16
C LYS A 24 -7.40 -0.45 3.65
N ILE A 25 -8.35 -1.23 3.13
CA ILE A 25 -8.61 -1.38 1.70
C ILE A 25 -10.03 -0.87 1.45
N LEU A 26 -10.17 0.08 0.54
CA LEU A 26 -11.44 0.63 0.08
C LEU A 26 -11.73 0.05 -1.31
N ILE A 27 -12.87 -0.59 -1.44
CA ILE A 27 -13.34 -1.17 -2.70
C ILE A 27 -14.55 -0.33 -3.11
N HIS A 28 -14.47 0.33 -4.26
CA HIS A 28 -15.55 1.18 -4.75
C HIS A 28 -16.63 0.35 -5.44
N GLU A 29 -17.63 0.98 -6.04
CA GLU A 29 -18.56 0.25 -6.90
C GLU A 29 -17.88 -0.11 -8.23
N ALA A 30 -18.19 -1.29 -8.74
CA ALA A 30 -17.74 -1.66 -10.08
C ALA A 30 -18.51 -0.86 -11.13
N THR A 31 -17.80 -0.34 -12.10
CA THR A 31 -18.38 0.30 -13.29
C THR A 31 -18.11 -0.57 -14.50
N THR A 32 -18.99 -0.50 -15.49
CA THR A 32 -18.77 -1.14 -16.79
C THR A 32 -18.44 -0.05 -17.79
N ASN A 33 -17.32 -0.18 -18.51
CA ASN A 33 -16.94 0.78 -19.54
C ASN A 33 -17.72 0.54 -20.85
N GLU A 34 -17.49 1.39 -21.84
CA GLU A 34 -18.14 1.31 -23.16
C GLU A 34 -17.80 0.02 -23.93
N ASP A 35 -16.68 -0.63 -23.57
CA ASP A 35 -16.19 -1.88 -24.17
C ASP A 35 -16.72 -3.15 -23.45
N ASN A 36 -17.72 -3.01 -22.56
CA ASN A 36 -18.25 -4.09 -21.70
C ASN A 36 -17.24 -4.69 -20.70
N GLU A 37 -16.15 -4.00 -20.40
CA GLU A 37 -15.21 -4.41 -19.36
C GLU A 37 -15.67 -3.91 -17.99
N ARG A 38 -15.63 -4.79 -16.99
CA ARG A 38 -15.91 -4.43 -15.60
C ARG A 38 -14.65 -3.84 -14.96
N ILE A 39 -14.69 -2.56 -14.64
CA ILE A 39 -13.64 -1.83 -13.94
C ILE A 39 -14.01 -1.75 -12.45
N GLN A 40 -13.04 -2.01 -11.58
CA GLN A 40 -13.20 -1.94 -10.15
C GLN A 40 -12.06 -1.11 -9.56
N GLU A 41 -12.41 0.06 -9.04
CA GLU A 41 -11.44 0.88 -8.33
C GLU A 41 -11.22 0.32 -6.92
N ILE A 42 -9.94 0.24 -6.53
CA ILE A 42 -9.48 -0.25 -5.24
C ILE A 42 -8.42 0.73 -4.72
N GLU A 43 -8.66 1.30 -3.56
CA GLU A 43 -7.71 2.15 -2.86
C GLU A 43 -7.11 1.39 -1.67
N ILE A 44 -5.78 1.35 -1.58
CA ILE A 44 -5.06 0.72 -0.47
C ILE A 44 -4.35 1.80 0.34
N TYR A 45 -4.74 1.94 1.59
CA TYR A 45 -4.17 2.90 2.53
C TYR A 45 -3.10 2.20 3.34
N TYR A 46 -1.89 2.76 3.37
CA TYR A 46 -0.78 2.24 4.18
C TYR A 46 -0.57 3.08 5.43
N ARG A 47 -0.21 2.42 6.53
CA ARG A 47 0.17 3.12 7.77
C ARG A 47 1.50 3.82 7.55
N PHE A 48 1.49 5.15 7.58
CA PHE A 48 2.72 5.94 7.45
C PHE A 48 3.53 5.81 8.76
N ILE A 49 4.55 4.96 8.76
CA ILE A 49 5.57 4.92 9.81
C ILE A 49 6.54 6.08 9.55
N GLY A 50 6.25 7.27 10.10
CA GLY A 50 7.18 8.42 10.10
C GLY A 50 8.50 8.02 10.80
N LYS A 51 9.67 8.50 10.38
CA LYS A 51 10.08 9.89 10.08
C LYS A 51 11.13 9.90 8.97
N VAL A 52 11.03 10.84 8.03
CA VAL A 52 12.17 11.28 7.20
C VAL A 52 12.83 12.43 7.96
N ASP A 53 13.99 12.18 8.57
CA ASP A 53 14.92 13.17 9.13
C ASP A 53 16.36 12.66 8.87
#